data_AF-A0A4R4TAR2-F1
#
_entry.id   AF-A0A4R4TAR2-F1
#
_cell.length_a   1.000
_cell.length_b   1.000
_cell.length_c   1.000
_cell.angle_alpha   90.00
_cell.angle_beta   90.00
_cell.angle_gamma   90.00
#
_symmetry.space_group_name_H-M   'P 1'
#
loop_
_entity.id
_entity.type
_entity.pdbx_description
1 polymer ?
#
loop_
_entity_poly.entity_id
_entity_poly.type
_entity_poly.pdbx_seq_one_letter_code
_entity_poly.pdbx_strand_id
1 'polypeptide(L)'
;MTLGDRVLGVLASEARETFLLALGHRLGIEARQNFLGEDASDALPRARACNEMMIVIWSQLWAGRGAGDEGYPDRDFLTALSHRAQAGDAREQLAQAVRSALLAVTAEAP
;
A
#
# COMPACT_ATOMS: atom_id res chain seq x y z
N MET A 1 1.59 19.51 5.46
CA MET A 1 0.70 18.39 5.09
C MET A 1 1.46 17.09 5.33
N THR A 2 0.89 16.14 6.07
CA THR A 2 1.56 14.86 6.36
C THR A 2 1.45 13.89 5.17
N LEU A 3 2.24 12.80 5.19
CA LEU A 3 2.10 11.73 4.18
C LEU A 3 0.69 11.11 4.21
N GLY A 4 0.12 10.93 5.40
CA GLY A 4 -1.24 10.43 5.56
C GLY A 4 -2.30 11.34 4.95
N ASP A 5 -2.19 12.67 5.17
CA ASP A 5 -3.13 13.64 4.58
C ASP A 5 -3.10 13.62 3.05
N ARG A 6 -1.90 13.46 2.46
CA ARG A 6 -1.75 13.32 1.00
C ARG A 6 -2.45 12.08 0.47
N VAL A 7 -2.30 10.96 1.17
CA VAL A 7 -2.97 9.72 0.77
C VAL A 7 -4.48 9.86 0.90
N LEU A 8 -4.98 10.41 2.01
CA LEU A 8 -6.42 10.67 2.17
C LEU A 8 -6.97 11.55 1.03
N GLY A 9 -6.24 12.59 0.63
CA GLY A 9 -6.63 13.43 -0.50
C GLY A 9 -6.72 12.68 -1.83
N VAL A 10 -5.83 11.71 -2.07
CA VAL A 10 -5.85 10.88 -3.28
C VAL A 10 -6.93 9.79 -3.22
N LEU A 11 -7.17 9.20 -2.05
CA LEU A 11 -8.22 8.19 -1.87
C LEU A 11 -9.63 8.76 -2.05
N ALA A 12 -9.81 10.06 -1.81
CA ALA A 12 -11.04 10.81 -2.03
C ALA A 12 -11.17 11.41 -3.45
N SER A 13 -10.23 11.13 -4.36
CA SER A 13 -10.23 11.69 -5.72
C SER A 13 -10.39 10.62 -6.80
N GLU A 14 -10.52 11.06 -8.05
CA GLU A 14 -10.58 10.17 -9.22
C GLU A 14 -9.29 9.36 -9.42
N ALA A 15 -8.17 9.79 -8.83
CA ALA A 15 -6.90 9.08 -8.88
C ALA A 15 -6.82 7.88 -7.91
N ARG A 16 -7.87 7.64 -7.10
CA ARG A 16 -7.93 6.55 -6.10
C ARG A 16 -7.54 5.20 -6.70
N GLU A 17 -8.13 4.81 -7.82
CA GLU A 17 -7.89 3.50 -8.43
C GLU A 17 -6.44 3.36 -8.91
N THR A 18 -5.94 4.34 -9.68
CA THR A 18 -4.55 4.37 -10.14
C THR A 18 -3.58 4.32 -8.96
N PHE A 19 -3.86 5.07 -7.89
CA PHE A 19 -3.05 5.07 -6.68
C PHE A 19 -3.02 3.70 -6.00
N LEU A 20 -4.18 3.05 -5.81
CA LEU A 20 -4.26 1.73 -5.18
C LEU A 20 -3.51 0.67 -6.00
N LEU A 21 -3.65 0.69 -7.33
CA LEU A 21 -2.90 -0.20 -8.23
C LEU A 21 -1.39 0.05 -8.14
N ALA A 22 -0.95 1.31 -8.16
CA ALA A 22 0.45 1.67 -8.02
C ALA A 22 1.01 1.25 -6.65
N LEU A 23 0.26 1.47 -5.58
CA LEU A 23 0.65 1.11 -4.22
C LEU A 23 0.82 -0.42 -4.07
N GLY A 24 -0.15 -1.19 -4.54
CA GLY A 24 -0.08 -2.66 -4.53
C GLY A 24 1.11 -3.18 -5.33
N HIS A 25 1.35 -2.64 -6.53
CA HIS A 25 2.51 -3.00 -7.35
C HIS A 25 3.83 -2.69 -6.64
N ARG A 26 3.96 -1.51 -6.00
CA ARG A 26 5.19 -1.14 -5.28
C ARG A 26 5.46 -2.04 -4.09
N LEU A 27 4.44 -2.39 -3.31
CA LEU A 27 4.59 -3.37 -2.23
C LEU A 27 5.00 -4.76 -2.73
N GLY A 28 4.54 -5.17 -3.92
CA GLY A 28 5.01 -6.40 -4.56
C GLY A 28 6.50 -6.38 -4.91
N ILE A 29 7.01 -5.23 -5.38
CA ILE A 29 8.45 -5.02 -5.61
C ILE A 29 9.22 -5.09 -4.29
N GLU A 30 8.77 -4.40 -3.24
CA GLU A 30 9.40 -4.43 -1.91
C GLU A 30 9.41 -5.85 -1.33
N ALA A 31 8.30 -6.59 -1.45
CA ALA A 31 8.23 -7.99 -1.02
C ALA A 31 9.28 -8.86 -1.74
N ARG A 32 9.38 -8.71 -3.07
CA ARG A 32 10.39 -9.42 -3.87
C ARG A 32 11.81 -9.04 -3.47
N GLN A 33 12.09 -7.77 -3.24
CA GLN A 33 13.42 -7.30 -2.85
C GLN A 33 13.87 -7.87 -1.50
N ASN A 34 12.95 -7.96 -0.53
CA ASN A 34 13.24 -8.62 0.75
C ASN A 34 13.65 -10.08 0.53
N PHE A 35 12.95 -10.84 -0.32
CA PHE A 35 13.33 -12.24 -0.63
C PHE A 35 14.67 -12.40 -1.33
N LEU A 36 15.17 -11.37 -2.03
CA LEU A 36 16.44 -11.42 -2.76
C LEU A 36 17.63 -10.93 -1.93
N GLY A 37 17.41 -10.44 -0.71
CA GLY A 37 18.47 -10.00 0.20
C GLY A 37 19.30 -11.16 0.76
N GLU A 38 20.52 -10.87 1.19
CA GLU A 38 21.51 -11.86 1.64
C GLU A 38 21.08 -12.63 2.91
N ASP A 39 20.17 -12.08 3.73
CA ASP A 39 19.65 -12.70 4.96
C ASP A 39 18.15 -13.06 4.87
N ALA A 40 17.88 -14.21 4.23
CA ALA A 40 16.51 -14.69 3.98
C ALA A 40 15.68 -14.97 5.25
N SER A 41 16.30 -15.26 6.41
CA SER A 41 15.55 -15.50 7.66
C SER A 41 14.91 -14.24 8.22
N ASP A 42 15.61 -13.11 8.12
CA ASP A 42 15.16 -11.82 8.66
C ASP A 42 14.27 -11.07 7.66
N ALA A 43 14.31 -11.47 6.38
CA ALA A 43 13.48 -10.93 5.32
C ALA A 43 12.04 -11.48 5.29
N LEU A 44 11.81 -12.68 5.85
CA LEU A 44 10.51 -13.36 5.75
C LEU A 44 9.35 -12.61 6.43
N PRO A 45 9.51 -12.03 7.65
CA PRO A 45 8.45 -11.24 8.28
C PRO A 45 8.07 -9.99 7.47
N ARG A 46 9.06 -9.29 6.92
CA ARG A 46 8.84 -8.08 6.10
C ARG A 46 8.11 -8.40 4.81
N ALA A 47 8.54 -9.45 4.11
CA ALA A 47 7.89 -9.91 2.89
C ALA A 47 6.45 -10.36 3.15
N ARG A 48 6.18 -11.05 4.27
CA ARG A 48 4.83 -11.41 4.70
C ARG A 48 3.97 -10.17 4.95
N ALA A 49 4.49 -9.17 5.67
CA ALA A 49 3.75 -7.93 5.91
C ALA A 49 3.45 -7.18 4.61
N CYS A 50 4.39 -7.11 3.66
CA CYS A 50 4.13 -6.54 2.34
C CYS A 50 2.99 -7.27 1.61
N ASN A 51 2.96 -8.61 1.66
CA ASN A 51 1.89 -9.39 1.07
C ASN A 51 0.54 -9.15 1.76
N GLU A 52 0.50 -9.12 3.10
CA GLU A 52 -0.73 -8.81 3.85
C GLU A 52 -1.27 -7.41 3.53
N MET A 53 -0.39 -6.42 3.38
CA MET A 53 -0.77 -5.07 2.94
C MET A 53 -1.31 -5.07 1.51
N MET A 54 -0.74 -5.86 0.59
CA MET A 54 -1.28 -6.01 -0.77
C MET A 54 -2.70 -6.60 -0.76
N ILE A 55 -2.99 -7.56 0.11
CA ILE A 55 -4.35 -8.11 0.26
C ILE A 55 -5.32 -7.02 0.70
N VAL A 56 -4.95 -6.21 1.71
CA VAL A 56 -5.78 -5.07 2.17
C VAL A 56 -6.05 -4.07 1.02
N ILE A 57 -5.04 -3.78 0.20
CA ILE A 57 -5.17 -2.90 -0.98
C ILE A 57 -6.11 -3.50 -2.01
N TRP A 58 -6.02 -4.80 -2.30
CA TRP A 58 -6.91 -5.45 -3.25
C TRP A 58 -8.36 -5.44 -2.79
N SER A 59 -8.62 -5.75 -1.52
CA SER A 59 -9.98 -5.61 -0.94
C SER A 59 -10.49 -4.17 -1.08
N GLN A 60 -9.66 -3.17 -0.81
CA GLN A 60 -10.04 -1.75 -0.97
C GLN A 60 -10.36 -1.38 -2.42
N LEU A 61 -9.62 -1.93 -3.39
CA LEU A 61 -9.86 -1.71 -4.81
C LEU A 61 -11.16 -2.40 -5.27
N TRP A 62 -11.37 -3.65 -4.91
CA TRP A 62 -12.55 -4.42 -5.32
C TRP A 62 -13.85 -3.90 -4.70
N ALA A 63 -13.78 -3.35 -3.49
CA ALA A 63 -14.87 -2.61 -2.88
C ALA A 63 -15.33 -1.42 -3.73
N GLY A 64 -14.36 -0.66 -4.28
CA GLY A 64 -14.65 0.45 -5.20
C GLY A 64 -15.31 0.00 -6.52
N ARG A 65 -15.15 -1.27 -6.90
CA ARG A 65 -15.75 -1.88 -8.10
C ARG A 65 -17.07 -2.61 -7.84
N GLY A 66 -17.59 -2.58 -6.60
CA GLY A 66 -18.83 -3.25 -6.22
C GLY A 66 -18.76 -4.78 -6.18
N ALA A 67 -17.56 -5.36 -6.07
CA ALA A 67 -17.32 -6.80 -6.22
C ALA A 67 -17.28 -7.57 -4.87
N GLY A 68 -18.20 -7.28 -3.95
CA GLY A 68 -18.51 -8.13 -2.79
C GLY A 68 -17.72 -7.90 -1.50
N ASP A 69 -16.60 -7.17 -1.52
CA ASP A 69 -15.95 -6.65 -0.31
C ASP A 69 -16.48 -5.24 0.01
N GLU A 70 -16.82 -4.95 1.28
CA GLU A 70 -17.26 -3.59 1.69
C GLU A 70 -16.10 -2.60 1.76
N GLY A 71 -14.85 -3.08 1.70
CA GLY A 71 -13.65 -2.27 1.85
C GLY A 71 -13.57 -1.64 3.24
N TYR A 72 -12.79 -0.56 3.36
CA TYR A 72 -12.60 0.20 4.59
C TYR A 72 -12.90 1.68 4.34
N PRO A 73 -13.41 2.40 5.36
CA PRO A 73 -13.25 3.86 5.40
C PRO A 73 -11.77 4.24 5.25
N ASP A 74 -11.47 5.33 4.55
CA ASP A 74 -10.08 5.64 4.13
C ASP A 74 -9.09 5.77 5.31
N ARG A 75 -9.55 6.25 6.48
CA ARG A 75 -8.71 6.31 7.69
C ARG A 75 -8.45 4.93 8.30
N ASP A 76 -9.44 4.04 8.24
CA ASP A 76 -9.32 2.67 8.74
C ASP A 76 -8.45 1.84 7.81
N PHE A 77 -8.53 2.08 6.49
CA PHE A 77 -7.61 1.53 5.50
C PHE A 77 -6.15 1.89 5.84
N LEU A 78 -5.86 3.16 6.09
CA LEU A 78 -4.51 3.61 6.46
C LEU A 78 -4.04 3.00 7.79
N THR A 79 -4.94 2.85 8.75
CA THR A 79 -4.67 2.21 10.04
C THR A 79 -4.34 0.73 9.83
N ALA A 80 -5.11 0.02 9.01
CA ALA A 80 -4.89 -1.38 8.68
C ALA A 80 -3.50 -1.58 8.03
N LEU A 81 -3.14 -0.76 7.04
CA LEU A 81 -1.80 -0.81 6.43
C LEU A 81 -0.69 -0.58 7.46
N SER A 82 -0.84 0.44 8.31
CA SER A 82 0.15 0.80 9.32
C SER A 82 0.33 -0.30 10.37
N HIS A 83 -0.76 -0.94 10.80
CA HIS A 83 -0.72 -2.08 11.73
C HIS A 83 0.02 -3.27 11.13
N ARG A 84 -0.26 -3.62 9.86
CA ARG A 84 0.41 -4.73 9.16
C ARG A 84 1.89 -4.44 8.95
N ALA A 85 2.23 -3.22 8.54
CA ALA A 85 3.62 -2.79 8.43
C ALA A 85 4.35 -2.86 9.77
N GLN A 86 3.73 -2.45 10.87
CA GLN A 86 4.34 -2.56 12.19
C GLN A 86 4.54 -4.02 12.63
N ALA A 87 3.56 -4.90 12.37
CA ALA A 87 3.62 -6.30 12.79
C ALA A 87 4.77 -7.09 12.14
N GLY A 88 5.15 -6.74 10.91
CA GLY A 88 6.26 -7.39 10.20
C GLY A 88 7.49 -6.52 9.97
N ASP A 89 7.69 -5.46 10.76
CA ASP A 89 8.84 -4.55 10.63
C ASP A 89 9.04 -3.99 9.20
N ALA A 90 7.91 -3.66 8.55
CA ALA A 90 7.84 -3.24 7.15
C ALA A 90 7.42 -1.75 6.98
N ARG A 91 7.64 -0.91 8.00
CA ARG A 91 7.22 0.50 7.98
C ARG A 91 7.92 1.31 6.89
N GLU A 92 9.19 1.03 6.65
CA GLU A 92 9.98 1.72 5.63
C GLU A 92 9.50 1.39 4.22
N GLN A 93 9.19 0.10 3.98
CA GLN A 93 8.65 -0.42 2.73
C GLN A 93 7.28 0.20 2.45
N LEU A 94 6.40 0.28 3.46
CA LEU A 94 5.12 0.98 3.32
C LEU A 94 5.34 2.46 2.96
N ALA A 95 6.21 3.17 3.68
CA ALA A 95 6.47 4.58 3.43
C ALA A 95 7.05 4.83 2.03
N GLN A 96 7.96 3.96 1.57
CA GLN A 96 8.53 4.01 0.23
C GLN A 96 7.49 3.74 -0.85
N ALA A 97 6.71 2.65 -0.70
CA ALA A 97 5.65 2.31 -1.64
C ALA A 97 4.61 3.43 -1.76
N VAL A 98 4.19 4.04 -0.64
CA VAL A 98 3.27 5.19 -0.63
C VAL A 98 3.86 6.38 -1.37
N ARG A 99 5.12 6.75 -1.11
CA ARG A 99 5.76 7.87 -1.82
C ARG A 99 5.83 7.61 -3.33
N SER A 100 6.21 6.40 -3.74
CA SER A 100 6.27 6.03 -5.15
C SER A 100 4.88 5.98 -5.82
N ALA A 101 3.85 5.52 -5.11
CA ALA A 101 2.49 5.50 -5.62
C ALA A 101 1.91 6.92 -5.77
N LEU A 102 2.18 7.81 -4.80
CA LEU A 102 1.81 9.22 -4.90
C LEU A 102 2.47 9.89 -6.12
N LEU A 103 3.74 9.58 -6.40
CA LEU A 103 4.41 10.12 -7.58
C LEU A 103 3.74 9.69 -8.89
N ALA A 104 3.29 8.44 -8.98
CA ALA A 104 2.63 7.91 -10.16
C ALA A 104 1.34 8.69 -10.51
N VAL A 105 0.54 9.06 -9.51
CA VAL A 105 -0.71 9.80 -9.74
C VAL A 105 -0.52 11.32 -9.87
N THR A 106 0.59 11.88 -9.38
CA THR A 106 0.90 13.30 -9.59
C THR A 106 1.56 13.58 -10.94
N ALA A 107 2.21 12.59 -11.55
CA ALA A 107 2.85 12.73 -12.85
C ALA A 107 1.85 12.61 -14.02
N GLU A 108 0.63 12.09 -13.76
CA GLU A 108 -0.45 11.95 -14.74
C GLU A 108 -1.46 13.13 -14.70
N ALA A 109 -1.25 14.13 -13.85
CA ALA A 109 -2.06 15.36 -13.88
C ALA A 109 -1.61 16.25 -15.06
N PRO A 110 -2.51 16.64 -15.98
CA PRO A 110 -2.18 17.55 -17.09
C PRO A 110 -1.74 18.94 -16.62
#